data_AF-B1M070-F1
#
_entry.id   AF-B1M070-F1
#
_cell.length_a   1.000
_cell.length_b   1.000
_cell.length_c   1.000
_cell.angle_alpha   90.00
_cell.angle_beta   90.00
_cell.angle_gamma   90.00
#
_symmetry.space_group_name_H-M   'P 1'
#
loop_
_entity.id
_entity.type
_entity.pdbx_description
1 polymer ?
#
loop_
_entity_poly.entity_id
_entity_poly.type
_entity_poly.pdbx_seq_one_letter_code
_entity_poly.pdbx_strand_id
1 'polypeptide(L)'
;MPGKTPAKKKPPKVVVDGKPPRKVGLPTQLAAIQTRYRSALLDAADLPYAEQGDRIRSALATLLAEKAALGVTDGEDAAEGE
;
A
#
# COMPACT_ATOMS: atom_id res chain seq x y z
N MET A 1 16.02 10.94 -59.52
CA MET A 1 15.44 11.51 -58.30
C MET A 1 14.91 10.37 -57.43
N PRO A 2 15.50 10.07 -56.26
CA PRO A 2 15.04 8.97 -55.41
C PRO A 2 14.00 9.43 -54.39
N GLY A 3 12.89 8.69 -54.31
CA GLY A 3 11.73 8.96 -53.48
C GLY A 3 11.98 8.75 -51.98
N LYS A 4 11.44 9.67 -51.18
CA LYS A 4 11.36 9.58 -49.71
C LYS A 4 10.23 8.65 -49.29
N THR A 5 10.55 7.56 -48.61
CA THR A 5 9.60 6.81 -47.77
C THR A 5 9.52 7.46 -46.37
N PRO A 6 8.34 7.49 -45.72
CA PRO A 6 8.23 8.03 -44.37
C PRO A 6 8.56 6.95 -43.33
N ALA A 7 9.49 7.27 -42.43
CA ALA A 7 9.85 6.42 -41.29
C ALA A 7 8.66 6.25 -40.34
N LYS A 8 8.12 5.03 -40.25
CA LYS A 8 7.11 4.65 -39.25
C LYS A 8 7.77 4.67 -37.86
N LYS A 9 7.40 5.68 -37.05
CA LYS A 9 7.74 5.77 -35.63
C LYS A 9 7.13 4.58 -34.89
N LYS A 10 7.96 3.80 -34.19
CA LYS A 10 7.50 2.80 -33.22
C LYS A 10 6.88 3.54 -32.01
N PRO A 11 5.77 3.07 -31.43
CA PRO A 11 5.23 3.67 -30.22
C PRO A 11 6.22 3.49 -29.06
N PRO A 12 6.30 4.44 -28.11
CA PRO A 12 7.15 4.29 -26.95
C PRO A 12 6.64 3.11 -26.13
N LYS A 13 7.50 2.11 -25.90
CA LYS A 13 7.29 1.12 -24.86
C LYS A 13 7.24 1.88 -23.54
N VAL A 14 6.07 1.92 -22.92
CA VAL A 14 5.95 2.26 -21.51
C VAL A 14 6.69 1.17 -20.77
N VAL A 15 7.95 1.42 -20.44
CA VAL A 15 8.65 0.67 -19.42
C VAL A 15 7.98 1.13 -18.13
N VAL A 16 6.96 0.38 -17.70
CA VAL A 16 6.63 0.35 -16.29
C VAL A 16 7.91 -0.21 -15.66
N ASP A 17 8.72 0.70 -15.14
CA ASP A 17 9.92 0.40 -14.39
C ASP A 17 9.43 -0.41 -13.18
N GLY A 18 9.36 -1.72 -13.37
CA GLY A 18 9.17 -2.71 -12.33
C GLY A 18 10.43 -2.73 -11.51
N LYS A 19 10.73 -1.59 -10.87
CA LYS A 19 11.77 -1.48 -9.87
C LYS A 19 11.38 -2.53 -8.84
N PRO A 20 12.18 -3.60 -8.67
CA PRO A 20 11.94 -4.51 -7.56
C PRO A 20 11.87 -3.61 -6.33
N PRO A 21 10.80 -3.69 -5.51
CA PRO A 21 10.69 -2.81 -4.37
C PRO A 21 12.02 -2.93 -3.64
N ARG A 22 12.72 -1.79 -3.51
CA ARG A 22 13.90 -1.71 -2.63
C ARG A 22 13.49 -2.46 -1.37
N LYS A 23 14.32 -3.36 -0.84
CA LYS A 23 13.99 -4.06 0.41
C LYS A 23 13.75 -2.99 1.47
N VAL A 24 12.50 -2.56 1.61
CA VAL A 24 12.06 -1.52 2.51
C VAL A 24 12.17 -2.19 3.87
N GLY A 25 12.90 -1.58 4.81
CA GLY A 25 13.03 -2.15 6.15
C GLY A 25 11.66 -2.39 6.77
N LEU A 26 11.53 -3.44 7.59
CA LEU A 26 10.30 -3.75 8.31
C LEU A 26 9.66 -2.52 8.98
N PRO A 27 10.42 -1.61 9.65
CA PRO A 27 9.85 -0.40 10.24
C PRO A 27 9.17 0.52 9.22
N THR A 28 9.77 0.69 8.04
CA THR A 28 9.20 1.53 6.98
C THR A 28 7.97 0.87 6.35
N GLN A 29 7.95 -0.46 6.25
CA GLN A 29 6.75 -1.19 5.79
C GLN A 29 5.60 -1.05 6.80
N LEU A 30 5.88 -1.21 8.09
CA LEU A 30 4.90 -1.02 9.17
C LEU A 30 4.38 0.42 9.21
N ALA A 31 5.25 1.41 9.05
CA ALA A 31 4.84 2.82 8.98
C ALA A 31 3.91 3.10 7.79
N ALA A 32 4.16 2.47 6.64
CA ALA A 32 3.30 2.59 5.47
C ALA A 32 1.93 1.94 5.69
N ILE A 33 1.88 0.76 6.31
CA ILE A 33 0.64 0.07 6.71
C ILE A 33 -0.17 0.95 7.67
N GLN A 34 0.47 1.47 8.71
CA GLN A 34 -0.17 2.34 9.70
C GLN A 34 -0.69 3.64 9.09
N THR A 35 0.04 4.21 8.13
CA THR A 35 -0.39 5.41 7.41
C THR A 35 -1.66 5.12 6.60
N ARG A 36 -1.72 3.99 5.88
CA ARG A 36 -2.95 3.59 5.16
C ARG A 36 -4.14 3.41 6.09
N TYR A 37 -3.94 2.77 7.24
CA TYR A 37 -4.99 2.62 8.24
C TYR A 37 -5.47 3.99 8.75
N ARG A 38 -4.56 4.89 9.12
CA ARG A 38 -4.91 6.25 9.56
C ARG A 38 -5.67 7.04 8.50
N SER A 39 -5.24 6.98 7.24
CA SER A 39 -5.97 7.61 6.13
C SER A 39 -7.38 7.04 6.00
N ALA A 40 -7.55 5.72 6.08
CA ALA A 40 -8.88 5.10 6.02
C ALA A 40 -9.79 5.53 7.19
N LEU A 41 -9.24 5.80 8.37
CA LEU A 41 -10.02 6.35 9.49
C LEU A 41 -10.45 7.79 9.25
N LEU A 42 -9.57 8.61 8.66
CA LEU A 42 -9.90 9.99 8.28
C LEU A 42 -10.97 10.01 7.20
N ASP A 43 -10.84 9.18 6.16
CA ASP A 43 -11.83 9.05 5.09
C ASP A 43 -13.19 8.58 5.64
N ALA A 44 -13.18 7.74 6.68
CA ALA A 44 -14.41 7.27 7.32
C ALA A 44 -15.07 8.33 8.23
N ALA A 45 -14.34 9.37 8.65
CA ALA A 45 -14.87 10.40 9.54
C ALA A 45 -15.97 11.24 8.88
N ASP A 46 -15.95 11.34 7.55
CA ASP A 46 -16.93 12.10 6.76
C ASP A 46 -18.16 11.26 6.37
N LEU A 47 -18.22 9.98 6.76
CA LEU A 47 -19.31 9.06 6.41
C LEU A 47 -20.44 9.06 7.46
N PRO A 48 -21.67 8.66 7.07
CA PRO A 48 -22.73 8.35 8.02
C PRO A 48 -22.29 7.28 9.03
N TYR A 49 -22.73 7.39 10.29
CA TYR A 49 -22.28 6.53 11.39
C TYR A 49 -22.38 5.01 11.11
N ALA A 50 -23.43 4.57 10.42
CA ALA A 50 -23.60 3.16 10.05
C ALA A 50 -22.47 2.69 9.12
N GLU A 51 -22.14 3.48 8.10
CA GLU A 51 -21.10 3.19 7.10
C GLU A 51 -19.69 3.39 7.67
N GLN A 52 -19.52 4.36 8.57
CA GLN A 52 -18.27 4.58 9.29
C GLN A 52 -17.83 3.32 10.05
N GLY A 53 -18.76 2.68 10.77
CA GLY A 53 -18.47 1.45 11.50
C GLY A 53 -17.98 0.32 10.60
N ASP A 54 -18.62 0.11 9.45
CA ASP A 54 -18.21 -0.89 8.46
C ASP A 54 -16.84 -0.57 7.86
N ARG A 55 -16.60 0.70 7.53
CA ARG A 55 -15.34 1.16 6.96
C ARG A 55 -14.17 0.97 7.93
N ILE A 56 -14.36 1.33 9.20
CA ILE A 56 -13.36 1.15 10.26
C ILE A 56 -13.04 -0.34 10.48
N ARG A 57 -14.06 -1.21 10.56
CA ARG A 57 -13.85 -2.66 10.70
C ARG A 57 -13.05 -3.25 9.54
N SER A 58 -13.39 -2.86 8.31
CA SER A 58 -12.67 -3.30 7.10
C SER A 58 -11.22 -2.81 7.08
N ALA A 59 -10.98 -1.55 7.47
CA ALA A 59 -9.64 -0.98 7.56
C ALA A 59 -8.80 -1.69 8.64
N LEU A 60 -9.40 -2.01 9.79
CA LEU A 60 -8.74 -2.75 10.87
C LEU A 60 -8.39 -4.18 10.44
N ALA A 61 -9.32 -4.90 9.80
CA ALA A 61 -9.04 -6.23 9.27
C ALA A 61 -7.87 -6.22 8.27
N THR A 62 -7.81 -5.20 7.42
CA THR A 62 -6.71 -5.01 6.46
C THR A 62 -5.39 -4.75 7.17
N LEU A 63 -5.37 -3.84 8.15
CA LEU A 63 -4.19 -3.55 8.98
C LEU A 63 -3.61 -4.84 9.61
N LEU A 64 -4.47 -5.66 10.21
CA LEU A 64 -4.07 -6.91 10.87
C LEU A 64 -3.53 -7.93 9.87
N ALA A 65 -4.19 -8.10 8.73
CA ALA A 65 -3.73 -9.00 7.68
C ALA A 65 -2.37 -8.57 7.10
N GLU A 66 -2.17 -7.26 6.87
CA GLU A 66 -0.90 -6.73 6.36
C GLU A 66 0.23 -6.87 7.40
N LYS A 67 -0.04 -6.63 8.69
CA LYS A 67 0.92 -6.89 9.77
C LYS A 67 1.29 -8.38 9.88
N ALA A 68 0.30 -9.26 9.85
CA ALA A 68 0.50 -10.70 9.92
C ALA A 68 1.31 -11.22 8.72
N ALA A 69 1.11 -10.66 7.52
CA ALA A 69 1.92 -10.97 6.34
C ALA A 69 3.40 -10.56 6.49
N LEU A 70 3.70 -9.60 7.38
CA LEU A 70 5.07 -9.23 7.77
C LEU A 70 5.60 -10.04 8.96
N GLY A 71 4.85 -11.03 9.45
CA GLY A 71 5.21 -11.83 10.61
C GLY A 71 5.03 -11.10 11.95
N VAL A 72 4.31 -9.97 11.97
CA VAL A 72 4.01 -9.23 13.20
C VAL A 72 2.70 -9.76 13.78
N THR A 73 2.79 -10.50 14.88
CA THR A 73 1.65 -10.87 15.71
C THR A 73 1.41 -9.76 16.74
N ASP A 74 0.19 -9.23 16.80
CA ASP A 74 -0.19 -8.34 17.90
C ASP A 74 -0.35 -9.23 19.15
N GLY A 75 0.72 -9.38 19.97
CA GLY A 75 0.62 -10.17 21.21
C GLY A 75 1.87 -10.65 21.96
N GLU A 76 3.13 -10.50 21.51
CA GLU A 76 4.26 -11.18 22.20
C GLU A 76 5.48 -10.33 22.62
N ASP A 77 5.59 -9.06 22.24
CA ASP A 77 6.75 -8.21 22.63
C ASP A 77 6.43 -7.16 23.71
N ALA A 78 5.32 -7.30 24.44
CA ALA A 78 4.97 -6.41 25.56
C ALA A 78 5.20 -7.03 26.95
N ALA A 79 5.71 -8.27 27.01
CA ALA A 79 5.83 -9.04 28.26
C ALA A 79 7.28 -9.44 28.64
N GLU A 80 8.31 -8.92 27.96
CA GLU A 80 9.71 -9.07 28.40
C GLU A 80 10.28 -7.70 28.76
N GLY A 81 9.87 -7.21 29.92
CA GLY A 81 10.26 -5.90 30.43
C GLY A 81 9.89 -5.69 31.88
N GLU A 82 10.00 -6.73 32.72
CA GLU A 82 10.16 -6.61 34.17
C GLU A 82 11.15 -7.65 34.69
#